data_AF-A0A8S2T6V8-F1
#
_entry.id   AF-A0A8S2T6V8-F1
#
_cell.length_a   1.000
_cell.length_b   1.000
_cell.length_c   1.000
_cell.angle_alpha   90.00
_cell.angle_beta   90.00
_cell.angle_gamma   90.00
#
_symmetry.space_group_name_H-M   'P 1'
#
loop_
_entity.id
_entity.type
_entity.pdbx_description
1 polymer ?
#
loop_
_entity_poly.entity_id
_entity_poly.type
_entity_poly.pdbx_seq_one_letter_code
_entity_poly.pdbx_strand_id
1 'polypeptide(L)' 'MIKNLILKIFFHCDFKDICLQPRIIGTCQERRPTWYFDMAERECKLFQYS' A
#
# COMPACT_ATOMS: atom_id res chain seq x y z
N MET A 1 5.29 18.72 -27.47
CA MET A 1 4.22 18.67 -26.45
C MET A 1 3.83 17.25 -26.01
N ILE A 2 4.12 16.20 -26.78
CA ILE A 2 3.71 14.81 -26.47
C ILE A 2 4.55 14.14 -25.36
N LYS A 3 5.82 14.55 -25.16
CA LYS A 3 6.73 13.99 -24.14
C LYS A 3 6.24 14.20 -22.68
N ASN A 4 5.55 15.31 -22.39
CA ASN A 4 5.00 15.60 -21.05
C ASN A 4 3.75 14.79 -20.71
N LEU A 5 2.98 14.39 -21.72
CA LEU A 5 1.77 13.60 -21.53
C LEU A 5 2.13 12.13 -21.27
N ILE A 6 3.13 11.60 -21.98
CA ILE A 6 3.73 10.28 -21.74
C ILE A 6 4.33 10.24 -20.32
N LEU A 7 5.13 11.23 -19.89
CA LEU A 7 5.64 11.26 -18.52
C LEU A 7 4.53 11.25 -17.48
N LYS A 8 3.43 12.00 -17.67
CA LYS A 8 2.29 11.98 -16.74
C LYS A 8 1.50 10.66 -16.73
N ILE A 9 1.39 9.99 -17.88
CA ILE A 9 0.63 8.72 -18.01
C ILE A 9 1.44 7.53 -17.47
N PHE A 10 2.76 7.50 -17.68
CA PHE A 10 3.65 6.45 -17.15
C PHE A 10 4.07 6.68 -15.68
N PHE A 11 3.81 7.85 -15.09
CA PHE A 11 4.03 8.17 -13.66
C PHE A 11 2.75 8.46 -12.86
N HIS A 12 1.57 8.06 -13.33
CA HIS A 12 0.39 8.05 -12.47
C HIS A 12 0.13 6.68 -11.85
N CYS A 13 1.16 6.14 -11.21
CA CYS A 13 1.02 5.27 -10.07
C CYS A 13 2.05 5.80 -9.07
N ASP A 14 1.55 6.46 -8.02
CA ASP A 14 2.36 6.86 -6.87
C ASP A 14 2.84 5.54 -6.23
N PHE A 15 3.93 4.99 -6.75
CA PHE A 15 4.61 3.78 -6.29
C PHE A 15 5.31 4.10 -4.96
N LYS A 16 4.54 4.60 -3.99
CA LYS A 16 4.94 4.58 -2.59
C LYS A 16 5.23 3.13 -2.28
N ASP A 17 6.48 2.83 -1.92
CA ASP A 17 6.96 1.49 -1.65
C ASP A 17 5.90 0.75 -0.82
N ILE A 18 5.20 -0.19 -1.45
CA ILE A 18 3.97 -0.79 -0.90
C ILE A 18 4.28 -1.48 0.44
N CYS A 19 5.48 -2.03 0.56
CA CYS A 19 5.98 -2.68 1.77
C CYS A 19 6.27 -1.70 2.92
N LEU A 20 6.50 -0.41 2.63
CA LEU A 20 6.81 0.61 3.63
C LEU A 20 5.56 1.35 4.13
N GLN A 21 4.39 1.06 3.55
CA GLN A 21 3.16 1.69 4.00
C GLN A 21 2.75 1.16 5.38
N PRO A 22 2.22 2.04 6.26
CA PRO A 22 1.68 1.58 7.52
C PRO A 22 0.45 0.69 7.28
N ARG A 23 0.22 -0.28 8.17
CA ARG A 23 -1.06 -1.00 8.17
C ARG A 23 -2.22 -0.03 8.46
N ILE A 24 -3.34 -0.22 7.78
CA ILE A 24 -4.55 0.59 7.95
C ILE A 24 -5.65 -0.29 8.54
N ILE A 25 -6.28 0.17 9.61
CA ILE A 25 -7.52 -0.41 10.13
C ILE A 25 -8.62 0.51 9.62
N GLY A 26 -9.29 0.16 8.53
CA GLY A 26 -10.38 0.96 7.98
C GLY A 26 -11.66 0.82 8.79
N THR A 27 -12.75 1.37 8.27
CA THR A 27 -13.98 1.61 9.04
C THR A 27 -15.10 0.59 8.80
N CYS A 28 -14.89 -0.44 7.98
CA CYS A 28 -15.91 -1.46 7.75
C CYS A 28 -16.11 -2.32 9.00
N GLN A 29 -17.24 -3.02 9.06
CA GLN A 29 -17.57 -3.89 10.19
C GLN A 29 -16.96 -5.28 10.05
N GLU A 30 -16.75 -5.74 8.81
CA GLU A 30 -16.08 -7.01 8.53
C GLU A 30 -14.62 -6.93 8.96
N ARG A 31 -14.14 -7.99 9.61
CA ARG A 31 -12.73 -8.17 9.93
C ARG A 31 -12.16 -9.29 9.07
N ARG A 32 -11.23 -8.93 8.20
CA ARG A 32 -10.56 -9.87 7.31
C ARG A 32 -9.12 -10.11 7.79
N PRO A 33 -8.72 -11.36 8.05
CA PRO A 33 -7.32 -11.67 8.32
C PRO A 33 -6.50 -11.42 7.04
N THR A 34 -5.48 -10.59 7.16
CA THR A 34 -4.58 -10.23 6.07
C THR A 34 -3.17 -9.98 6.60
N TRP A 35 -2.22 -9.77 5.71
CA TRP A 35 -0.80 -9.60 6.03
C TRP A 35 -0.33 -8.18 5.75
N TYR A 36 0.57 -7.67 6.58
CA TYR A 36 1.36 -6.46 6.31
C TYR A 36 2.84 -6.74 6.63
N PHE A 37 3.73 -5.92 6.07
CA PHE A 37 5.16 -6.01 6.38
C PHE A 37 5.46 -5.14 7.61
N ASP A 38 5.98 -5.75 8.67
CA ASP A 38 6.45 -5.06 9.85
C ASP A 38 7.92 -4.66 9.65
N MET A 39 8.17 -3.36 9.47
CA MET A 39 9.51 -2.83 9.25
C MET A 39 10.45 -2.96 10.46
N ALA A 40 9.90 -2.96 11.68
CA ALA A 40 10.70 -3.02 12.90
C ALA A 40 11.28 -4.42 13.08
N GLU A 41 10.47 -5.45 12.79
CA GLU A 41 10.86 -6.85 12.96
C GLU A 41 11.30 -7.51 11.64
N ARG A 42 11.09 -6.85 10.50
CA ARG A 42 11.42 -7.33 9.15
C ARG A 42 10.75 -8.66 8.81
N GLU A 43 9.47 -8.78 9.15
CA GLU A 43 8.67 -9.96 8.85
C GLU A 43 7.25 -9.59 8.42
N CYS A 44 6.57 -10.53 7.75
CA CYS A 44 5.15 -10.39 7.46
C CYS A 44 4.35 -10.79 8.69
N LYS A 45 3.43 -9.92 9.13
CA LYS A 45 2.54 -10.19 10.27
C LYS A 45 1.08 -10.16 9.88
N LEU A 46 0.29 -11.01 10.54
CA LEU A 46 -1.16 -11.01 10.42
C LEU A 46 -1.75 -9.79 11.13
N PHE A 47 -2.77 -9.19 10.50
CA PHE A 47 -3.63 -8.20 11.12
C PHE A 47 -5.07 -8.33 10.60
N GLN A 48 -6.00 -7.72 11.32
CA GLN A 48 -7.41 -7.66 10.91
C GLN A 48 -7.61 -6.36 10.12
N TYR A 49 -7.86 -6.48 8.82
CA TYR A 49 -8.29 -5.37 7.99
C TYR A 49 -9.79 -5.21 8.06
N SER A 50 -10.21 -3.96 8.16
CA SER A 50 -11.58 -3.48 8.15
C SER A 50 -11.66 -2.26 7.26
#